data_AF-A0A0B7FFD3-F1
#
_entry.id   AF-A0A0B7FFD3-F1
#
_cell.length_a   1.000
_cell.length_b   1.000
_cell.length_c   1.000
_cell.angle_alpha   90.00
_cell.angle_beta   90.00
_cell.angle_gamma   90.00
#
_symmetry.space_group_name_H-M   'P 1'
#
loop_
_entity.id
_entity.type
_entity.pdbx_description
1 polymer ?
#
loop_
_entity_poly.entity_id
_entity_poly.type
_entity_poly.pdbx_seq_one_letter_code
_entity_poly.pdbx_strand_id
1 'polypeptide(L)'
;MSSEQDHAAGGSGRPSTSTSPFHQSSLPTVASASTHPESIRPLRESQQDLHERTAPRPSLKAVGFVPIAIRRMMTPERKIGKSPTYMSSLRAIVTETYLSILLVFIPIGWALHFHKRDNYVAVFVTNFLAIVPLAKLLGFATEELSLRVGQTIGGLLNATFGNAVELIVAIVALTQCQLRVVQSSLIGSILSNLLLVLGMCFFAGGTRYSEQGFMAGAAQLNSSLLAISVIAVLLPAAFHFSTNQQADPDEGLDILRMSHGVAVVLLIIYGGYLFFQLWSHAHLYDEGEHAGFAEPSTAYPNTGRSLKGIAMNAMRRRKADEEQPAEPSEVKKEKEEEVEEPKLNVASAVGLLVVVTVLVAFTAEYLVDSIDGVTEGGAISKEFVGLILLPIVGNAAEHVTAVTVSVKDKLDLSIAVAVGSSIQIALFVIPLLVVIAWGMGKPLTLLNDPFESVVLFLSVLVVNYVVSDGKSNWLEGFVLMMLYVIIAVSFWYYPGSNPLADLGSSINLGGCSLEAAG
;
A
#
# COMPACT_ATOMS: atom_id res chain seq x y z
N MET A 1 -53.13 47.25 22.11
CA MET A 1 -51.92 47.45 22.91
C MET A 1 -50.75 47.11 21.97
N SER A 2 -50.54 47.87 20.88
CA SER A 2 -50.17 49.30 20.82
C SER A 2 -48.72 49.47 21.28
N SER A 3 -47.80 50.09 20.52
CA SER A 3 -47.95 51.06 19.40
C SER A 3 -46.83 50.85 18.34
N GLU A 4 -47.07 51.04 17.04
CA GLU A 4 -46.76 52.24 16.21
C GLU A 4 -45.25 52.58 16.12
N GLN A 5 -44.63 52.55 14.92
CA GLN A 5 -44.50 53.67 13.93
C GLN A 5 -43.60 54.82 14.45
N ASP A 6 -42.75 55.51 13.66
CA ASP A 6 -42.73 55.65 12.19
C ASP A 6 -41.40 56.16 11.57
N HIS A 7 -41.34 56.05 10.25
CA HIS A 7 -40.63 56.83 9.20
C HIS A 7 -39.51 57.92 9.44
N ALA A 8 -38.48 57.80 8.57
CA ALA A 8 -37.95 58.81 7.59
C ALA A 8 -36.98 59.97 7.96
N ALA A 9 -35.77 59.88 7.38
CA ALA A 9 -35.07 60.80 6.45
C ALA A 9 -34.93 62.34 6.67
N GLY A 10 -33.69 62.83 6.43
CA GLY A 10 -33.31 64.26 6.20
C GLY A 10 -32.33 64.80 7.25
N GLY A 11 -31.03 65.00 6.97
CA GLY A 11 -30.46 66.23 6.38
C GLY A 11 -30.24 67.32 7.46
N SER A 12 -29.09 68.00 7.65
CA SER A 12 -27.84 68.13 6.91
C SER A 12 -26.73 68.70 7.83
N GLY A 13 -25.43 68.59 7.48
CA GLY A 13 -24.34 69.24 8.24
C GLY A 13 -22.95 68.61 8.10
N ARG A 14 -22.07 69.25 7.32
CA ARG A 14 -20.59 69.04 7.25
C ARG A 14 -19.91 70.32 7.81
N PRO A 15 -18.59 70.40 8.14
CA PRO A 15 -17.48 69.66 7.48
C PRO A 15 -16.25 69.25 8.37
N SER A 16 -15.22 68.68 7.69
CA SER A 16 -13.78 68.63 8.07
C SER A 16 -13.40 67.69 9.24
N THR A 17 -12.29 66.93 9.30
CA THR A 17 -11.06 66.63 8.48
C THR A 17 -10.65 65.15 8.73
N SER A 18 -9.64 64.49 8.12
CA SER A 18 -8.91 64.63 6.83
C SER A 18 -8.20 63.31 6.44
N THR A 19 -8.68 62.66 5.38
CA THR A 19 -7.88 62.14 4.23
C THR A 19 -6.40 61.73 4.40
N SER A 20 -6.07 60.46 4.11
CA SER A 20 -5.12 60.08 3.04
C SER A 20 -5.25 58.57 2.69
N PRO A 21 -4.85 58.10 1.48
CA PRO A 21 -5.52 56.97 0.84
C PRO A 21 -4.63 55.84 0.27
N PHE A 22 -5.31 54.86 -0.35
CA PHE A 22 -4.83 53.78 -1.23
C PHE A 22 -3.71 54.18 -2.21
N HIS A 23 -2.83 53.23 -2.52
CA HIS A 23 -1.94 53.26 -3.68
C HIS A 23 -2.39 52.28 -4.78
N GLN A 24 -2.65 52.78 -5.98
CA GLN A 24 -2.82 51.98 -7.20
C GLN A 24 -1.48 51.82 -7.93
N SER A 25 -1.37 50.73 -8.68
CA SER A 25 -0.27 50.42 -9.60
C SER A 25 -0.35 51.22 -10.91
N SER A 26 0.78 51.71 -11.41
CA SER A 26 0.92 52.24 -12.78
C SER A 26 2.26 51.87 -13.40
N LEU A 27 2.24 51.57 -14.70
CA LEU A 27 3.41 51.28 -15.54
C LEU A 27 4.22 52.55 -15.84
N PRO A 28 5.46 52.40 -16.32
CA PRO A 28 6.02 53.33 -17.30
C PRO A 28 6.48 52.66 -18.61
N THR A 29 6.45 53.47 -19.68
CA THR A 29 6.71 53.10 -21.08
C THR A 29 8.13 53.51 -21.53
N VAL A 30 8.60 52.86 -22.60
CA VAL A 30 9.86 53.08 -23.34
C VAL A 30 10.17 54.54 -23.71
N ALA A 31 11.46 54.91 -23.64
CA ALA A 31 12.05 56.02 -24.41
C ALA A 31 13.51 55.66 -24.82
N SER A 32 13.98 56.22 -25.95
CA SER A 32 15.16 55.73 -26.70
C SER A 32 16.25 56.80 -26.87
N ALA A 33 17.55 56.43 -26.88
CA ALA A 33 18.60 57.06 -27.71
C ALA A 33 19.96 56.32 -27.70
N SER A 34 20.58 56.25 -28.88
CA SER A 34 21.95 55.81 -29.27
C SER A 34 23.12 56.49 -28.51
N THR A 35 24.37 55.98 -28.44
CA THR A 35 25.30 55.60 -29.55
C THR A 35 26.48 54.66 -29.12
N HIS A 36 27.13 54.04 -30.11
CA HIS A 36 28.33 53.15 -30.04
C HIS A 36 29.67 53.93 -30.15
N PRO A 37 30.87 53.38 -29.78
CA PRO A 37 31.61 52.43 -30.63
C PRO A 37 32.42 51.28 -29.96
N GLU A 38 32.50 50.16 -30.70
CA GLU A 38 33.59 49.17 -30.90
C GLU A 38 34.68 48.88 -29.84
N SER A 39 34.84 47.59 -29.51
CA SER A 39 36.01 46.83 -29.99
C SER A 39 35.73 45.32 -30.03
N ILE A 40 36.12 44.64 -31.12
CA ILE A 40 36.01 43.19 -31.31
C ILE A 40 37.42 42.59 -31.33
N ARG A 41 37.66 41.53 -30.55
CA ARG A 41 38.88 40.69 -30.67
C ARG A 41 38.52 39.34 -31.31
N PRO A 42 39.22 38.91 -32.38
CA PRO A 42 39.02 37.58 -32.95
C PRO A 42 39.77 36.52 -32.13
N LEU A 43 39.11 35.41 -31.82
CA LEU A 43 39.78 34.18 -31.40
C LEU A 43 40.30 33.47 -32.65
N ARG A 44 41.61 33.25 -32.69
CA ARG A 44 42.35 32.69 -33.83
C ARG A 44 42.33 31.17 -33.74
N GLU A 45 41.65 30.51 -34.68
CA GLU A 45 41.74 29.06 -34.83
C GLU A 45 43.20 28.63 -35.11
N SER A 46 43.72 27.72 -34.29
CA SER A 46 44.97 27.02 -34.57
C SER A 46 44.67 25.70 -35.26
N GLN A 47 44.82 25.66 -36.58
CA GLN A 47 44.79 24.42 -37.36
C GLN A 47 46.08 23.59 -37.14
N GLN A 48 46.19 22.97 -35.98
CA GLN A 48 47.21 21.98 -35.65
C GLN A 48 46.67 21.05 -34.58
N ASP A 49 46.02 19.97 -35.05
CA ASP A 49 45.92 18.62 -34.44
C ASP A 49 44.83 17.77 -35.13
N LEU A 50 44.76 17.86 -36.47
CA LEU A 50 43.78 17.12 -37.29
C LEU A 50 44.34 15.81 -37.89
N HIS A 51 45.28 15.15 -37.21
CA HIS A 51 45.81 13.84 -37.61
C HIS A 51 46.30 13.02 -36.40
N GLU A 52 45.39 12.43 -35.63
CA GLU A 52 45.46 11.04 -35.12
C GLU A 52 44.29 10.71 -34.18
N ARG A 53 43.36 9.85 -34.63
CA ARG A 53 42.56 8.89 -33.84
C ARG A 53 41.49 8.22 -34.72
N THR A 54 41.94 7.37 -35.63
CA THR A 54 41.08 6.36 -36.27
C THR A 54 40.72 5.27 -35.26
N ALA A 55 39.75 5.56 -34.38
CA ALA A 55 39.10 4.51 -33.59
C ALA A 55 38.32 3.57 -34.54
N PRO A 56 38.36 2.24 -34.35
CA PRO A 56 37.60 1.32 -35.17
C PRO A 56 36.10 1.56 -34.94
N ARG A 57 35.35 1.81 -36.02
CA ARG A 57 33.88 1.87 -35.95
C ARG A 57 33.38 0.50 -35.46
N PRO A 58 32.59 0.41 -34.38
CA PRO A 58 31.95 -0.84 -34.02
C PRO A 58 31.03 -1.25 -35.18
N SER A 59 31.20 -2.45 -35.73
CA SER A 59 30.30 -2.94 -36.76
C SER A 59 28.88 -2.98 -36.19
N LEU A 60 27.91 -2.36 -36.87
CA LEU A 60 26.49 -2.50 -36.55
C LEU A 60 26.06 -3.96 -36.79
N LYS A 61 26.31 -4.82 -35.80
CA LYS A 61 25.51 -6.03 -35.60
C LYS A 61 24.20 -5.58 -34.98
N ALA A 62 23.09 -6.06 -35.53
CA ALA A 62 21.75 -5.61 -35.20
C ALA A 62 21.44 -5.81 -33.70
N VAL A 63 21.59 -4.73 -32.92
CA VAL A 63 20.95 -4.62 -31.60
C VAL A 63 19.54 -4.14 -31.86
N GLY A 64 18.55 -4.93 -31.46
CA GLY A 64 17.14 -4.61 -31.65
C GLY A 64 16.82 -3.22 -31.11
N PHE A 65 15.99 -2.47 -31.85
CA PHE A 65 15.67 -1.07 -31.56
C PHE A 65 14.68 -0.98 -30.38
N VAL A 66 15.13 -1.37 -29.18
CA VAL A 66 14.39 -1.18 -27.93
C VAL A 66 14.22 0.33 -27.73
N PRO A 67 12.98 0.87 -27.71
CA PRO A 67 12.76 2.29 -27.55
C PRO A 67 13.44 2.83 -26.29
N ILE A 68 13.98 4.04 -26.36
CA ILE A 68 14.73 4.67 -25.25
C ILE A 68 13.91 4.70 -23.96
N ALA A 69 12.57 4.83 -24.06
CA ALA A 69 11.63 4.70 -22.94
C ALA A 69 11.70 3.33 -22.26
N ILE A 70 11.60 2.23 -23.02
CA ILE A 70 11.69 0.86 -22.45
C ILE A 70 13.10 0.62 -21.88
N ARG A 71 14.15 1.18 -22.50
CA ARG A 71 15.51 1.09 -21.94
C ARG A 71 15.64 1.80 -20.59
N ARG A 72 15.01 2.97 -20.40
CA ARG A 72 14.93 3.64 -19.08
C ARG A 72 14.11 2.84 -18.06
N MET A 73 13.01 2.21 -18.49
CA MET A 73 12.20 1.35 -17.63
C MET A 73 12.92 0.07 -17.18
N MET A 74 13.95 -0.38 -17.90
CA MET A 74 14.75 -1.56 -17.56
C MET A 74 16.11 -1.24 -16.88
N THR A 75 16.48 0.04 -16.74
CA THR A 75 17.69 0.42 -15.98
C THR A 75 17.35 0.62 -14.50
N PRO A 76 18.04 -0.06 -13.56
CA PRO A 76 17.83 0.15 -12.13
C PRO A 76 18.28 1.55 -11.70
N GLU A 77 17.66 2.09 -10.65
CA GLU A 77 17.97 3.43 -10.12
C GLU A 77 19.33 3.48 -9.41
N ARG A 78 19.67 2.42 -8.67
CA ARG A 78 20.92 2.31 -7.90
C ARG A 78 21.92 1.39 -8.59
N LYS A 79 23.21 1.62 -8.32
CA LYS A 79 24.29 0.74 -8.78
C LYS A 79 24.20 -0.58 -8.03
N ILE A 80 23.79 -1.65 -8.72
CA ILE A 80 23.64 -2.98 -8.14
C ILE A 80 25.01 -3.61 -7.87
N GLY A 81 25.16 -4.27 -6.72
CA GLY A 81 26.33 -5.09 -6.39
C GLY A 81 26.54 -6.31 -7.30
N LYS A 82 27.60 -7.08 -7.04
CA LYS A 82 27.86 -8.32 -7.80
C LYS A 82 26.76 -9.35 -7.50
N SER A 83 26.22 -9.99 -8.55
CA SER A 83 25.20 -11.02 -8.34
C SER A 83 25.78 -12.27 -7.63
N PRO A 84 25.07 -12.82 -6.64
CA PRO A 84 25.58 -13.92 -5.82
C PRO A 84 25.57 -15.26 -6.56
N THR A 85 26.37 -16.19 -6.04
CA THR A 85 26.42 -17.58 -6.54
C THR A 85 25.14 -18.33 -6.17
N TYR A 86 24.73 -19.31 -6.96
CA TYR A 86 23.55 -20.16 -6.69
C TYR A 86 23.50 -20.73 -5.25
N MET A 87 24.64 -21.15 -4.70
CA MET A 87 24.72 -21.69 -3.34
C MET A 87 24.46 -20.62 -2.27
N SER A 88 24.97 -19.39 -2.46
CA SER A 88 24.66 -18.25 -1.60
C SER A 88 23.20 -17.83 -1.71
N SER A 89 22.61 -17.88 -2.92
CA SER A 89 21.17 -17.60 -3.11
C SER A 89 20.31 -18.67 -2.44
N LEU A 90 20.63 -19.96 -2.58
CA LEU A 90 19.91 -21.03 -1.88
C LEU A 90 20.02 -20.89 -0.35
N ARG A 91 21.21 -20.54 0.16
CA ARG A 91 21.39 -20.23 1.59
C ARG A 91 20.52 -19.05 2.02
N ALA A 92 20.52 -17.96 1.26
CA ALA A 92 19.69 -16.79 1.53
C ALA A 92 18.21 -17.17 1.62
N ILE A 93 17.67 -17.91 0.64
CA ILE A 93 16.27 -18.41 0.62
C ILE A 93 15.92 -19.13 1.92
N VAL A 94 16.76 -20.08 2.37
CA VAL A 94 16.48 -20.88 3.57
C VAL A 94 16.61 -20.05 4.86
N THR A 95 17.49 -19.05 4.89
CA THR A 95 17.76 -18.22 6.09
C THR A 95 17.05 -16.87 6.13
N GLU A 96 16.30 -16.47 5.10
CA GLU A 96 15.70 -15.13 4.99
C GLU A 96 14.70 -14.83 6.11
N THR A 97 13.99 -15.85 6.62
CA THR A 97 13.02 -15.68 7.69
C THR A 97 13.05 -16.82 8.70
N TYR A 98 12.88 -16.48 9.99
CA TYR A 98 12.64 -17.46 11.05
C TYR A 98 11.33 -18.24 10.83
N LEU A 99 10.39 -17.70 10.04
CA LEU A 99 9.16 -18.37 9.64
C LEU A 99 9.43 -19.62 8.79
N SER A 100 10.62 -19.80 8.19
CA SER A 100 10.98 -20.99 7.41
C SER A 100 10.83 -22.30 8.18
N ILE A 101 10.82 -22.27 9.51
CA ILE A 101 10.47 -23.42 10.37
C ILE A 101 9.07 -23.97 10.03
N LEU A 102 8.12 -23.09 9.70
CA LEU A 102 6.74 -23.44 9.34
C LEU A 102 6.63 -24.14 7.97
N LEU A 103 7.67 -24.14 7.12
CA LEU A 103 7.66 -24.89 5.86
C LEU A 103 7.50 -26.40 6.07
N VAL A 104 7.80 -26.91 7.28
CA VAL A 104 7.51 -28.30 7.67
C VAL A 104 6.01 -28.63 7.60
N PHE A 105 5.13 -27.64 7.70
CA PHE A 105 3.69 -27.84 7.61
C PHE A 105 3.20 -28.12 6.18
N ILE A 106 3.98 -27.82 5.12
CA ILE A 106 3.62 -28.15 3.73
C ILE A 106 3.44 -29.68 3.56
N PRO A 107 4.48 -30.53 3.78
CA PRO A 107 4.30 -31.99 3.63
C PRO A 107 3.35 -32.58 4.67
N ILE A 108 3.21 -31.97 5.86
CA ILE A 108 2.27 -32.43 6.89
C ILE A 108 0.82 -32.18 6.45
N GLY A 109 0.49 -30.97 6.00
CA GLY A 109 -0.86 -30.59 5.57
C GLY A 109 -1.31 -31.36 4.33
N TRP A 110 -0.40 -31.58 3.38
CA TRP A 110 -0.65 -32.43 2.21
C TRP A 110 -0.86 -33.89 2.63
N ALA A 111 -0.01 -34.44 3.50
CA ALA A 111 -0.18 -35.81 4.00
C ALA A 111 -1.50 -36.00 4.77
N LEU A 112 -1.92 -35.02 5.56
CA LEU A 112 -3.22 -35.02 6.24
C LEU A 112 -4.38 -34.96 5.25
N HIS A 113 -4.33 -34.10 4.23
CA HIS A 113 -5.35 -34.02 3.19
C HIS A 113 -5.56 -35.37 2.46
N PHE A 114 -4.47 -36.08 2.16
CA PHE A 114 -4.56 -37.38 1.45
C PHE A 114 -4.91 -38.57 2.35
N HIS A 115 -4.58 -38.58 3.65
CA HIS A 115 -4.76 -39.74 4.53
C HIS A 115 -5.85 -39.58 5.61
N LYS A 116 -6.25 -38.35 5.92
CA LYS A 116 -7.22 -38.01 6.99
C LYS A 116 -8.07 -36.79 6.59
N ARG A 117 -8.69 -36.86 5.40
CA ARG A 117 -9.52 -35.78 4.84
C ARG A 117 -10.63 -35.33 5.80
N ASP A 118 -11.18 -36.26 6.58
CA ASP A 118 -12.25 -36.02 7.57
C ASP A 118 -11.85 -35.07 8.73
N ASN A 119 -10.56 -34.82 8.97
CA ASN A 119 -10.11 -33.87 9.99
C ASN A 119 -9.85 -32.49 9.38
N TYR A 120 -10.92 -31.85 8.92
CA TYR A 120 -10.90 -30.55 8.25
C TYR A 120 -10.16 -29.48 9.05
N VAL A 121 -10.32 -29.44 10.38
CA VAL A 121 -9.61 -28.48 11.25
C VAL A 121 -8.09 -28.70 11.21
N ALA A 122 -7.60 -29.94 11.23
CA ALA A 122 -6.17 -30.21 11.12
C ALA A 122 -5.62 -29.91 9.71
N VAL A 123 -6.38 -30.22 8.66
CA VAL A 123 -6.02 -29.86 7.27
C VAL A 123 -5.95 -28.34 7.12
N PHE A 124 -6.96 -27.61 7.59
CA PHE A 124 -7.02 -26.15 7.57
C PHE A 124 -5.82 -25.54 8.30
N VAL A 125 -5.64 -25.85 9.59
CA VAL A 125 -4.59 -25.23 10.43
C VAL A 125 -3.18 -25.53 9.90
N THR A 126 -2.93 -26.74 9.37
CA THR A 126 -1.59 -27.06 8.84
C THR A 126 -1.31 -26.37 7.51
N ASN A 127 -2.25 -26.35 6.56
CA ASN A 127 -2.06 -25.60 5.31
C ASN A 127 -2.03 -24.07 5.55
N PHE A 128 -2.78 -23.57 6.54
CA PHE A 128 -2.79 -22.17 7.00
C PHE A 128 -1.40 -21.73 7.48
N LEU A 129 -0.79 -22.51 8.38
CA LEU A 129 0.57 -22.26 8.86
C LEU A 129 1.64 -22.43 7.77
N ALA A 130 1.38 -23.28 6.77
CA ALA A 130 2.29 -23.51 5.65
C ALA A 130 2.34 -22.33 4.64
N ILE A 131 1.26 -21.56 4.48
CA ILE A 131 1.23 -20.41 3.57
C ILE A 131 2.03 -19.21 4.13
N VAL A 132 2.02 -18.99 5.45
CA VAL A 132 2.75 -17.88 6.12
C VAL A 132 4.23 -17.73 5.67
N PRO A 133 5.09 -18.77 5.69
CA PRO A 133 6.46 -18.65 5.19
C PRO A 133 6.54 -18.54 3.67
N LEU A 134 5.60 -19.15 2.92
CA LEU A 134 5.55 -19.07 1.48
C LEU A 134 5.28 -17.62 1.02
N ALA A 135 4.37 -16.91 1.68
CA ALA A 135 4.13 -15.48 1.46
C ALA A 135 5.42 -14.65 1.61
N LYS A 136 6.20 -14.89 2.67
CA LYS A 136 7.47 -14.17 2.86
C LYS A 136 8.50 -14.50 1.79
N LEU A 137 8.57 -15.74 1.31
CA LEU A 137 9.46 -16.13 0.22
C LEU A 137 9.01 -15.56 -1.14
N LEU A 138 7.71 -15.41 -1.37
CA LEU A 138 7.15 -14.80 -2.58
C LEU A 138 7.47 -13.29 -2.63
N GLY A 139 7.22 -12.58 -1.53
CA GLY A 139 7.59 -11.16 -1.39
C GLY A 139 9.10 -10.95 -1.56
N PHE A 140 9.92 -11.81 -0.95
CA PHE A 140 11.38 -11.76 -1.11
C PHE A 140 11.85 -11.99 -2.56
N ALA A 141 11.23 -12.93 -3.28
CA ALA A 141 11.50 -13.15 -4.70
C ALA A 141 11.14 -11.92 -5.57
N THR A 142 10.04 -11.26 -5.21
CA THR A 142 9.51 -10.06 -5.88
C THR A 142 10.42 -8.85 -5.65
N GLU A 143 10.84 -8.61 -4.41
CA GLU A 143 11.78 -7.55 -4.03
C GLU A 143 13.12 -7.71 -4.76
N GLU A 144 13.72 -8.89 -4.73
CA GLU A 144 14.99 -9.18 -5.44
C GLU A 144 14.91 -9.05 -6.96
N LEU A 145 13.71 -9.19 -7.55
CA LEU A 145 13.48 -8.94 -8.97
C LEU A 145 13.22 -7.46 -9.25
N SER A 146 12.52 -6.74 -8.37
CA SER A 146 12.21 -5.31 -8.51
C SER A 146 13.48 -4.44 -8.45
N LEU A 147 14.45 -4.80 -7.61
CA LEU A 147 15.79 -4.16 -7.53
C LEU A 147 16.56 -4.15 -8.87
N ARG A 148 16.18 -5.01 -9.81
CA ARG A 148 16.93 -5.28 -11.06
C ARG A 148 16.31 -4.63 -12.30
N VAL A 149 15.19 -3.94 -12.12
CA VAL A 149 14.47 -3.20 -13.16
C VAL A 149 14.34 -1.73 -12.74
N GLY A 150 13.88 -0.86 -13.64
CA GLY A 150 13.63 0.54 -13.29
C GLY A 150 12.33 0.70 -12.49
N GLN A 151 12.24 1.83 -11.77
CA GLN A 151 11.15 2.22 -10.86
C GLN A 151 9.74 1.81 -11.33
N THR A 152 9.40 2.08 -12.59
CA THR A 152 8.08 1.78 -13.17
C THR A 152 7.78 0.28 -13.25
N ILE A 153 8.75 -0.54 -13.68
CA ILE A 153 8.56 -2.00 -13.77
C ILE A 153 8.69 -2.61 -12.37
N GLY A 154 9.58 -2.10 -11.52
CA GLY A 154 9.73 -2.53 -10.14
C GLY A 154 8.45 -2.31 -9.33
N GLY A 155 7.84 -1.13 -9.45
CA GLY A 155 6.54 -0.81 -8.84
C GLY A 155 5.40 -1.68 -9.35
N LEU A 156 5.33 -1.95 -10.66
CA LEU A 156 4.31 -2.84 -11.23
C LEU A 156 4.50 -4.30 -10.78
N LEU A 157 5.74 -4.80 -10.73
CA LEU A 157 6.07 -6.12 -10.19
C LEU A 157 5.68 -6.21 -8.72
N ASN A 158 6.01 -5.22 -7.91
CA ASN A 158 5.67 -5.21 -6.48
C ASN A 158 4.16 -5.14 -6.26
N ALA A 159 3.43 -4.32 -7.02
CA ALA A 159 1.97 -4.26 -6.89
C ALA A 159 1.25 -5.55 -7.33
N THR A 160 1.81 -6.26 -8.31
CA THR A 160 1.24 -7.52 -8.82
C THR A 160 1.61 -8.72 -7.95
N PHE A 161 2.88 -8.87 -7.59
CA PHE A 161 3.41 -10.04 -6.87
C PHE A 161 3.55 -9.85 -5.36
N GLY A 162 3.40 -8.63 -4.84
CA GLY A 162 3.23 -8.38 -3.40
C GLY A 162 1.93 -8.99 -2.90
N ASN A 163 0.81 -8.63 -3.54
CA ASN A 163 -0.53 -9.17 -3.22
C ASN A 163 -0.83 -10.55 -3.87
N ALA A 164 0.20 -11.31 -4.25
CA ALA A 164 -0.01 -12.52 -5.03
C ALA A 164 -0.52 -13.71 -4.19
N VAL A 165 -0.27 -13.78 -2.88
CA VAL A 165 -0.83 -14.87 -2.06
C VAL A 165 -2.33 -14.68 -1.90
N GLU A 166 -2.76 -13.45 -1.67
CA GLU A 166 -4.15 -13.02 -1.55
C GLU A 166 -4.88 -13.32 -2.86
N LEU A 167 -4.28 -12.93 -3.99
CA LEU A 167 -4.81 -13.20 -5.32
C LEU A 167 -4.88 -14.70 -5.64
N ILE A 168 -3.87 -15.50 -5.28
CA ILE A 168 -3.87 -16.96 -5.50
C ILE A 168 -4.96 -17.61 -4.64
N VAL A 169 -5.01 -17.32 -3.33
CA VAL A 169 -6.02 -17.88 -2.41
C VAL A 169 -7.43 -17.48 -2.85
N ALA A 170 -7.64 -16.23 -3.28
CA ALA A 170 -8.93 -15.76 -3.78
C ALA A 170 -9.32 -16.40 -5.13
N ILE A 171 -8.37 -16.60 -6.06
CA ILE A 171 -8.64 -17.31 -7.33
C ILE A 171 -8.99 -18.78 -7.04
N VAL A 172 -8.30 -19.45 -6.11
CA VAL A 172 -8.62 -20.82 -5.70
C VAL A 172 -9.99 -20.90 -5.02
N ALA A 173 -10.31 -19.99 -4.12
CA ALA A 173 -11.65 -19.91 -3.52
C ALA A 173 -12.74 -19.65 -4.58
N LEU A 174 -12.46 -18.81 -5.59
CA LEU A 174 -13.33 -18.58 -6.72
C LEU A 174 -13.50 -19.83 -7.62
N THR A 175 -12.43 -20.59 -7.92
CA THR A 175 -12.55 -21.85 -8.69
C THR A 175 -13.44 -22.87 -7.96
N GLN A 176 -13.38 -22.89 -6.63
CA GLN A 176 -14.22 -23.74 -5.75
C GLN A 176 -15.59 -23.12 -5.38
N CYS A 177 -16.01 -22.02 -6.01
CA CYS A 177 -17.30 -21.35 -5.76
C CYS A 177 -17.51 -20.79 -4.34
N GLN A 178 -16.45 -20.62 -3.54
CA GLN A 178 -16.49 -20.00 -2.22
C GLN A 178 -16.57 -18.47 -2.30
N LEU A 179 -17.57 -17.94 -3.03
CA LEU A 179 -17.71 -16.52 -3.35
C LEU A 179 -17.71 -15.62 -2.11
N ARG A 180 -18.40 -16.04 -1.04
CA ARG A 180 -18.46 -15.29 0.22
C ARG A 180 -17.09 -15.20 0.90
N VAL A 181 -16.34 -16.32 0.91
CA VAL A 181 -14.96 -16.33 1.45
C VAL A 181 -14.07 -15.38 0.67
N VAL A 182 -14.19 -15.33 -0.66
CA VAL A 182 -13.47 -14.37 -1.51
C VAL A 182 -13.79 -12.94 -1.09
N GLN A 183 -15.07 -12.55 -1.04
CA GLN A 183 -15.50 -11.20 -0.67
C GLN A 183 -15.02 -10.80 0.73
N SER A 184 -15.35 -11.60 1.75
CA SER A 184 -14.96 -11.37 3.15
C SER A 184 -13.44 -11.28 3.30
N SER A 185 -12.65 -12.10 2.59
CA SER A 185 -11.18 -12.07 2.68
C SER A 185 -10.53 -10.82 2.09
N LEU A 186 -11.12 -10.23 1.04
CA LEU A 186 -10.60 -9.01 0.43
C LEU A 186 -10.87 -7.79 1.34
N ILE A 187 -12.07 -7.72 1.93
CA ILE A 187 -12.41 -6.72 2.95
C ILE A 187 -11.53 -6.91 4.19
N GLY A 188 -11.38 -8.14 4.65
CA GLY A 188 -10.54 -8.52 5.78
C GLY A 188 -9.07 -8.15 5.59
N SER A 189 -8.54 -8.24 4.38
CA SER A 189 -7.16 -7.84 4.06
C SER A 189 -6.96 -6.33 4.18
N ILE A 190 -7.93 -5.52 3.73
CA ILE A 190 -7.94 -4.08 3.98
C ILE A 190 -8.05 -3.79 5.49
N LEU A 191 -8.98 -4.44 6.22
CA LEU A 191 -9.14 -4.25 7.66
C LEU A 191 -7.88 -4.64 8.46
N SER A 192 -7.22 -5.75 8.10
CA SER A 192 -5.97 -6.21 8.70
C SER A 192 -4.87 -5.17 8.51
N ASN A 193 -4.66 -4.70 7.27
CA ASN A 193 -3.64 -3.70 6.98
C ASN A 193 -3.90 -2.37 7.72
N LEU A 194 -5.14 -1.89 7.71
CA LEU A 194 -5.49 -0.60 8.29
C LEU A 194 -5.51 -0.58 9.81
N LEU A 195 -6.00 -1.62 10.46
CA LEU A 195 -6.14 -1.63 11.92
C LEU A 195 -5.06 -2.45 12.61
N LEU A 196 -4.83 -3.68 12.15
CA LEU A 196 -3.89 -4.60 12.80
C LEU A 196 -2.44 -4.22 12.47
N VAL A 197 -2.07 -4.06 11.21
CA VAL A 197 -0.67 -3.73 10.82
C VAL A 197 -0.27 -2.34 11.29
N LEU A 198 -1.07 -1.34 10.94
CA LEU A 198 -0.81 0.04 11.35
C LEU A 198 -0.80 0.17 12.88
N GLY A 199 -1.74 -0.49 13.55
CA GLY A 199 -1.80 -0.57 15.01
C GLY A 199 -0.54 -1.19 15.63
N MET A 200 -0.09 -2.33 15.10
CA MET A 200 1.17 -2.95 15.54
C MET A 200 2.40 -2.07 15.24
N CYS A 201 2.41 -1.32 14.14
CA CYS A 201 3.49 -0.39 13.82
C CYS A 201 3.56 0.73 14.85
N PHE A 202 2.48 1.49 15.04
CA PHE A 202 2.42 2.57 16.02
C PHE A 202 2.67 2.07 17.46
N PHE A 203 2.16 0.90 17.82
CA PHE A 203 2.41 0.30 19.13
C PHE A 203 3.88 -0.06 19.31
N ALA A 204 4.46 -0.84 18.39
CA ALA A 204 5.83 -1.34 18.52
C ALA A 204 6.87 -0.21 18.42
N GLY A 205 6.73 0.70 17.44
CA GLY A 205 7.58 1.88 17.32
C GLY A 205 7.39 2.84 18.51
N GLY A 206 6.15 3.03 18.95
CA GLY A 206 5.79 3.77 20.16
C GLY A 206 6.31 3.19 21.47
N THR A 207 6.84 1.96 21.51
CA THR A 207 7.60 1.48 22.70
C THR A 207 8.99 2.12 22.84
N ARG A 208 9.53 2.64 21.74
CA ARG A 208 10.87 3.23 21.65
C ARG A 208 10.84 4.76 21.57
N TYR A 209 9.78 5.30 21.00
CA TYR A 209 9.56 6.73 20.78
C TYR A 209 8.26 7.16 21.48
N SER A 210 8.29 8.30 22.19
CA SER A 210 7.07 8.84 22.81
C SER A 210 6.11 9.39 21.76
N GLU A 211 6.65 9.93 20.67
CA GLU A 211 5.95 10.32 19.44
C GLU A 211 6.85 9.95 18.25
N GLN A 212 6.30 9.37 17.20
CA GLN A 212 6.97 9.21 15.91
C GLN A 212 6.31 10.10 14.88
N GLY A 213 7.09 10.96 14.23
CA GLY A 213 6.60 11.80 13.14
C GLY A 213 6.76 11.11 11.79
N PHE A 214 5.91 11.50 10.85
CA PHE A 214 5.91 11.05 9.47
C PHE A 214 5.37 12.15 8.55
N MET A 215 5.36 11.92 7.24
CA MET A 215 4.88 12.84 6.23
C MET A 215 3.35 12.85 6.12
N ALA A 216 2.70 13.74 6.87
CA ALA A 216 1.27 13.98 6.79
C ALA A 216 0.77 14.14 5.33
N GLY A 217 1.49 14.88 4.47
CA GLY A 217 1.08 15.13 3.08
C GLY A 217 0.96 13.86 2.22
N ALA A 218 1.98 13.00 2.22
CA ALA A 218 1.97 11.76 1.45
C ALA A 218 0.99 10.73 2.03
N ALA A 219 0.94 10.63 3.36
CA ALA A 219 0.02 9.75 4.06
C ALA A 219 -1.46 10.15 3.86
N GLN A 220 -1.76 11.46 3.87
CA GLN A 220 -3.09 12.00 3.61
C GLN A 220 -3.55 11.79 2.15
N LEU A 221 -2.65 11.91 1.16
CA LEU A 221 -2.98 11.61 -0.24
C LEU A 221 -3.38 10.13 -0.42
N ASN A 222 -2.59 9.22 0.15
CA ASN A 222 -2.88 7.79 0.14
C ASN A 222 -4.20 7.47 0.88
N SER A 223 -4.41 8.06 2.07
CA SER A 223 -5.63 7.83 2.86
C SER A 223 -6.89 8.37 2.18
N SER A 224 -6.82 9.56 1.58
CA SER A 224 -7.92 10.13 0.78
C SER A 224 -8.25 9.29 -0.46
N LEU A 225 -7.22 8.78 -1.16
CA LEU A 225 -7.43 7.87 -2.29
C LEU A 225 -8.10 6.56 -1.84
N LEU A 226 -7.64 5.98 -0.73
CA LEU A 226 -8.22 4.77 -0.15
C LEU A 226 -9.69 4.98 0.22
N ALA A 227 -10.04 6.09 0.86
CA ALA A 227 -11.43 6.42 1.20
C ALA A 227 -12.33 6.47 -0.05
N ILE A 228 -11.89 7.14 -1.13
CA ILE A 228 -12.63 7.19 -2.40
C ILE A 228 -12.76 5.79 -3.01
N SER A 229 -11.69 4.99 -2.96
CA SER A 229 -11.64 3.62 -3.50
C SER A 229 -12.63 2.70 -2.79
N VAL A 230 -12.66 2.75 -1.46
CA VAL A 230 -13.58 1.96 -0.62
C VAL A 230 -15.03 2.39 -0.84
N ILE A 231 -15.33 3.69 -0.94
CA ILE A 231 -16.68 4.17 -1.27
C ILE A 231 -17.14 3.61 -2.63
N ALA A 232 -16.27 3.57 -3.63
CA ALA A 232 -16.59 3.01 -4.94
C ALA A 232 -16.80 1.48 -4.91
N VAL A 233 -16.03 0.73 -4.12
CA VAL A 233 -16.23 -0.72 -3.88
C VAL A 233 -17.54 -0.99 -3.14
N LEU A 234 -17.95 -0.15 -2.20
CA LEU A 234 -19.17 -0.31 -1.40
C LEU A 234 -20.45 0.21 -2.08
N LEU A 235 -20.32 0.96 -3.19
CA LEU A 235 -21.46 1.59 -3.86
C LEU A 235 -22.56 0.60 -4.32
N PRO A 236 -22.26 -0.61 -4.85
CA PRO A 236 -23.30 -1.59 -5.20
C PRO A 236 -24.09 -2.11 -3.98
N ALA A 237 -23.45 -2.27 -2.83
CA ALA A 237 -24.13 -2.65 -1.59
C ALA A 237 -25.02 -1.50 -1.06
N ALA A 238 -24.56 -0.26 -1.14
CA ALA A 238 -25.37 0.91 -0.81
C ALA A 238 -26.57 1.09 -1.76
N PHE A 239 -26.41 0.77 -3.05
CA PHE A 239 -27.49 0.79 -4.03
C PHE A 239 -28.59 -0.23 -3.68
N HIS A 240 -28.22 -1.50 -3.46
CA HIS A 240 -29.14 -2.56 -3.03
C HIS A 240 -29.85 -2.24 -1.70
N PHE A 241 -29.17 -1.60 -0.76
CA PHE A 241 -29.81 -1.17 0.49
C PHE A 241 -30.81 0.00 0.30
N SER A 242 -30.65 0.78 -0.78
CA SER A 242 -31.53 1.92 -1.11
C SER A 242 -32.77 1.54 -1.93
N THR A 243 -32.75 0.38 -2.60
CA THR A 243 -33.89 -0.14 -3.40
C THR A 243 -34.92 -0.79 -2.47
N ASN A 244 -36.02 -0.08 -2.22
CA ASN A 244 -37.09 -0.54 -1.31
C ASN A 244 -37.88 -1.74 -1.87
N GLN A 245 -37.46 -2.97 -1.53
CA GLN A 245 -38.27 -4.20 -1.35
C GLN A 245 -39.39 -4.54 -2.37
N GLN A 246 -39.36 -3.99 -3.58
CA GLN A 246 -40.12 -4.51 -4.70
C GLN A 246 -39.24 -5.54 -5.38
N ALA A 247 -39.45 -6.81 -5.02
CA ALA A 247 -38.67 -7.95 -5.49
C ALA A 247 -38.70 -8.03 -7.01
N ASP A 248 -37.71 -7.40 -7.65
CA ASP A 248 -37.49 -7.48 -9.08
C ASP A 248 -36.70 -8.77 -9.34
N PRO A 249 -37.25 -9.74 -10.08
CA PRO A 249 -36.57 -11.01 -10.34
C PRO A 249 -35.24 -10.86 -11.08
N ASP A 250 -34.97 -9.70 -11.71
CA ASP A 250 -33.70 -9.40 -12.38
C ASP A 250 -32.69 -8.63 -11.48
N GLU A 251 -33.03 -8.26 -10.24
CA GLU A 251 -32.19 -7.41 -9.37
C GLU A 251 -30.79 -7.99 -9.14
N GLY A 252 -30.67 -9.30 -8.89
CA GLY A 252 -29.37 -9.96 -8.73
C GLY A 252 -28.50 -9.94 -10.00
N LEU A 253 -29.13 -9.98 -11.18
CA LEU A 253 -28.43 -9.91 -12.47
C LEU A 253 -27.97 -8.48 -12.77
N ASP A 254 -28.77 -7.48 -12.41
CA ASP A 254 -28.40 -6.08 -12.55
C ASP A 254 -27.33 -5.64 -11.53
N ILE A 255 -27.34 -6.19 -10.31
CA ILE A 255 -26.24 -6.03 -9.35
C ILE A 255 -24.94 -6.67 -9.88
N LEU A 256 -25.01 -7.83 -10.53
CA LEU A 256 -23.84 -8.46 -11.17
C LEU A 256 -23.31 -7.61 -12.34
N ARG A 257 -24.19 -7.10 -13.20
CA ARG A 257 -23.83 -6.17 -14.31
C ARG A 257 -23.23 -4.86 -13.78
N MET A 258 -23.82 -4.29 -12.72
CA MET A 258 -23.30 -3.11 -12.03
C MET A 258 -21.91 -3.39 -11.45
N SER A 259 -21.72 -4.55 -10.81
CA SER A 259 -20.43 -4.99 -10.25
C SER A 259 -19.35 -5.08 -11.32
N HIS A 260 -19.65 -5.66 -12.51
CA HIS A 260 -18.72 -5.67 -13.64
C HIS A 260 -18.37 -4.25 -14.13
N GLY A 261 -19.37 -3.37 -14.24
CA GLY A 261 -19.17 -1.97 -14.66
C GLY A 261 -18.28 -1.19 -13.68
N VAL A 262 -18.57 -1.30 -12.37
CA VAL A 262 -17.77 -0.69 -11.31
C VAL A 262 -16.36 -1.26 -11.30
N ALA A 263 -16.18 -2.57 -11.48
CA ALA A 263 -14.85 -3.20 -11.53
C ALA A 263 -13.98 -2.65 -12.68
N VAL A 264 -14.54 -2.48 -13.88
CA VAL A 264 -13.81 -1.88 -15.03
C VAL A 264 -13.43 -0.42 -14.72
N VAL A 265 -14.31 0.35 -14.10
CA VAL A 265 -14.00 1.74 -13.69
C VAL A 265 -12.91 1.80 -12.62
N LEU A 266 -12.93 0.91 -11.63
CA LEU A 266 -11.89 0.81 -10.59
C LEU A 266 -10.52 0.49 -11.20
N LEU A 267 -10.44 -0.44 -12.16
CA LEU A 267 -9.18 -0.75 -12.86
C LEU A 267 -8.67 0.43 -13.70
N ILE A 268 -9.55 1.26 -14.26
CA ILE A 268 -9.16 2.50 -14.95
C ILE A 268 -8.62 3.53 -13.94
N ILE A 269 -9.27 3.69 -12.78
CA ILE A 269 -8.78 4.53 -11.67
C ILE A 269 -7.41 4.03 -11.20
N TYR A 270 -7.22 2.71 -11.08
CA TYR A 270 -5.93 2.11 -10.74
C TYR A 270 -4.84 2.38 -11.77
N GLY A 271 -5.14 2.28 -13.07
CA GLY A 271 -4.22 2.66 -14.13
C GLY A 271 -3.82 4.14 -14.05
N GLY A 272 -4.79 5.02 -13.73
CA GLY A 272 -4.55 6.42 -13.43
C GLY A 272 -3.68 6.65 -12.18
N TYR A 273 -3.89 5.86 -11.11
CA TYR A 273 -3.08 5.88 -9.90
C TYR A 273 -1.63 5.42 -10.16
N LEU A 274 -1.42 4.32 -10.88
CA LEU A 274 -0.07 3.89 -11.27
C LEU A 274 0.64 4.92 -12.16
N PHE A 275 -0.07 5.58 -13.07
CA PHE A 275 0.46 6.69 -13.87
C PHE A 275 0.77 7.94 -13.01
N PHE A 276 -0.01 8.20 -11.97
CA PHE A 276 0.26 9.23 -10.97
C PHE A 276 1.54 8.91 -10.20
N GLN A 277 1.59 7.74 -9.57
CA GLN A 277 2.66 7.27 -8.70
C GLN A 277 3.99 7.01 -9.42
N LEU A 278 3.97 6.40 -10.61
CA LEU A 278 5.18 5.94 -11.30
C LEU A 278 5.70 6.91 -12.39
N TRP A 279 4.98 8.00 -12.67
CA TRP A 279 5.41 8.95 -13.70
C TRP A 279 5.14 10.41 -13.36
N SER A 280 3.89 10.86 -13.32
CA SER A 280 3.60 12.31 -13.23
C SER A 280 3.97 12.92 -11.87
N HIS A 281 3.84 12.15 -10.79
CA HIS A 281 4.09 12.57 -9.41
C HIS A 281 5.03 11.60 -8.67
N ALA A 282 5.93 10.92 -9.40
CA ALA A 282 6.92 10.01 -8.79
C ALA A 282 7.75 10.67 -7.69
N HIS A 283 8.03 11.97 -7.82
CA HIS A 283 8.70 12.78 -6.80
C HIS A 283 7.94 12.85 -5.47
N LEU A 284 6.61 12.69 -5.41
CA LEU A 284 5.85 12.64 -4.16
C LEU A 284 6.03 11.31 -3.40
N TYR A 285 6.60 10.30 -4.04
CA TYR A 285 6.84 8.96 -3.49
C TYR A 285 8.34 8.63 -3.35
N ASP A 286 9.24 9.59 -3.61
CA ASP A 286 10.68 9.44 -3.38
C ASP A 286 11.05 9.86 -1.94
N GLU A 287 11.33 8.87 -1.09
CA GLU A 287 11.77 9.06 0.31
C GLU A 287 13.04 9.93 0.42
N GLY A 288 13.88 9.98 -0.62
CA GLY A 288 15.21 10.58 -0.60
C GLY A 288 15.20 12.11 -0.50
N GLU A 289 14.23 12.76 -1.15
CA GLU A 289 14.06 14.22 -1.13
C GLU A 289 13.29 14.72 0.10
N HIS A 290 12.30 13.94 0.58
CA HIS A 290 11.35 14.43 1.58
C HIS A 290 11.66 14.16 3.05
N ALA A 291 12.77 13.47 3.35
CA ALA A 291 13.21 13.21 4.73
C ALA A 291 13.42 14.48 5.59
N GLY A 292 13.36 15.68 5.01
CA GLY A 292 13.36 16.97 5.72
C GLY A 292 11.97 17.58 6.02
N PHE A 293 10.88 16.96 5.54
CA PHE A 293 9.50 17.44 5.75
C PHE A 293 8.66 16.56 6.69
N ALA A 294 9.17 15.42 7.13
CA ALA A 294 8.54 14.63 8.18
C ALA A 294 8.63 15.33 9.54
N GLU A 295 7.60 15.19 10.38
CA GLU A 295 7.68 15.65 11.77
C GLU A 295 8.80 14.90 12.53
N PRO A 296 9.52 15.56 13.47
CA PRO A 296 10.63 14.93 14.17
C PRO A 296 10.16 13.94 15.25
N SER A 297 10.57 12.67 15.13
CA SER A 297 10.35 11.67 16.19
C SER A 297 11.04 12.02 17.51
N THR A 298 10.31 11.86 18.61
CA THR A 298 10.80 12.08 19.98
C THR A 298 11.07 10.76 20.67
N ALA A 299 12.34 10.43 20.90
CA ALA A 299 12.72 9.23 21.65
C ALA A 299 12.53 9.41 23.17
N TYR A 300 12.16 8.34 23.88
CA TYR A 300 12.08 8.38 25.34
C TYR A 300 13.42 8.80 25.99
N PRO A 301 13.40 9.59 27.09
CA PRO A 301 14.61 9.97 27.79
C PRO A 301 15.32 8.73 28.33
N ASN A 302 16.56 8.54 27.90
CA ASN A 302 17.36 7.36 28.22
C ASN A 302 17.68 7.28 29.73
N THR A 303 16.82 6.62 30.50
CA THR A 303 16.90 6.46 31.98
C THR A 303 18.17 5.73 32.43
N GLY A 304 18.90 5.10 31.50
CA GLY A 304 20.19 4.43 31.71
C GLY A 304 21.44 5.33 31.65
N ARG A 305 21.33 6.67 31.58
CA ARG A 305 22.51 7.55 31.70
C ARG A 305 23.08 7.49 33.13
N SER A 306 24.08 6.63 33.32
CA SER A 306 25.02 6.71 34.44
C SER A 306 25.46 8.16 34.66
N LEU A 307 25.59 8.59 35.92
CA LEU A 307 26.03 9.95 36.30
C LEU A 307 27.28 10.43 35.55
N LYS A 308 28.17 9.51 35.13
CA LYS A 308 29.31 9.81 34.24
C LYS A 308 28.89 10.51 32.93
N GLY A 309 27.81 10.08 32.28
CA GLY A 309 27.34 10.67 31.03
C GLY A 309 26.76 12.08 31.19
N ILE A 310 26.15 12.36 32.35
CA ILE A 310 25.67 13.72 32.70
C ILE A 310 26.86 14.63 32.99
N ALA A 311 27.82 14.17 33.81
CA ALA A 311 29.04 14.90 34.12
C ALA A 311 29.90 15.19 32.86
N MET A 312 30.01 14.23 31.94
CA MET A 312 30.77 14.38 30.71
C MET A 312 30.10 15.35 29.73
N ASN A 313 28.77 15.36 29.63
CA ASN A 313 28.04 16.36 28.86
C ASN A 313 28.09 17.76 29.50
N ALA A 314 28.11 17.86 30.83
CA ALA A 314 28.30 19.14 31.53
C ALA A 314 29.71 19.72 31.32
N MET A 315 30.75 18.88 31.37
CA MET A 315 32.11 19.28 30.97
C MET A 315 32.19 19.69 29.50
N ARG A 316 31.52 18.97 28.59
CA ARG A 316 31.52 19.28 27.17
C ARG A 316 30.76 20.58 26.83
N ARG A 317 29.72 20.94 27.59
CA ARG A 317 29.07 22.26 27.51
C ARG A 317 29.98 23.38 27.99
N ARG A 318 30.61 23.25 29.17
CA ARG A 318 31.59 24.24 29.65
C ARG A 318 32.73 24.51 28.66
N LYS A 319 33.14 23.49 27.91
CA LYS A 319 34.19 23.61 26.88
C LYS A 319 33.70 24.15 25.53
N ALA A 320 32.40 24.37 25.36
CA ALA A 320 31.80 24.98 24.17
C ALA A 320 31.45 26.47 24.38
N ASP A 321 31.40 26.93 25.64
CA ASP A 321 31.10 28.32 26.00
C ASP A 321 32.36 29.23 25.96
N GLU A 322 33.56 28.68 25.72
CA GLU A 322 34.85 29.41 25.73
C GLU A 322 35.42 29.77 24.34
N GLU A 323 34.81 29.33 23.22
CA GLU A 323 35.24 29.70 21.86
C GLU A 323 34.06 30.10 20.95
N GLN A 324 34.16 31.29 20.35
CA GLN A 324 33.28 31.88 19.32
C GLN A 324 34.17 32.53 18.24
N PRO A 325 33.67 32.83 17.01
CA PRO A 325 32.28 32.80 16.54
C PRO A 325 32.06 31.91 15.29
N ALA A 326 30.85 31.97 14.73
CA ALA A 326 30.40 31.13 13.61
C ALA A 326 30.99 31.51 12.23
N GLU A 327 31.22 30.50 11.40
CA GLU A 327 31.39 30.62 9.94
C GLU A 327 30.21 29.96 9.17
N PRO A 328 29.97 30.33 7.90
CA PRO A 328 28.79 29.89 7.16
C PRO A 328 28.79 28.41 6.77
N SER A 329 27.59 27.89 6.56
CA SER A 329 27.31 26.52 6.12
C SER A 329 27.86 26.19 4.74
N GLU A 330 28.83 25.29 4.64
CA GLU A 330 29.07 24.53 3.40
C GLU A 330 29.84 23.20 3.60
N VAL A 331 29.12 22.15 4.02
CA VAL A 331 29.42 20.77 3.57
C VAL A 331 28.07 20.05 3.39
N LYS A 332 27.57 19.99 2.15
CA LYS A 332 26.68 18.89 1.78
C LYS A 332 27.51 17.61 1.96
N LYS A 333 27.18 16.80 2.97
CA LYS A 333 27.60 15.40 2.93
C LYS A 333 26.95 14.79 1.69
N GLU A 334 27.76 14.48 0.69
CA GLU A 334 27.38 13.49 -0.30
C GLU A 334 26.94 12.25 0.47
N LYS A 335 25.65 11.88 0.38
CA LYS A 335 25.21 10.56 0.81
C LYS A 335 26.00 9.60 -0.08
N GLU A 336 26.92 8.83 0.51
CA GLU A 336 27.51 7.70 -0.20
C GLU A 336 26.34 6.86 -0.73
N GLU A 337 26.26 6.65 -2.04
CA GLU A 337 25.22 5.82 -2.64
C GLU A 337 25.42 4.40 -2.09
N GLU A 338 24.60 3.99 -1.12
CA GLU A 338 24.58 2.61 -0.61
C GLU A 338 24.29 1.67 -1.79
N VAL A 339 25.32 0.95 -2.21
CA VAL A 339 25.24 -0.07 -3.26
C VAL A 339 24.40 -1.22 -2.71
N GLU A 340 23.17 -1.34 -3.18
CA GLU A 340 22.31 -2.47 -2.85
C GLU A 340 22.90 -3.75 -3.45
N GLU A 341 23.36 -4.64 -2.56
CA GLU A 341 23.85 -5.96 -2.92
C GLU A 341 22.67 -6.95 -2.99
N PRO A 342 22.35 -7.52 -4.16
CA PRO A 342 21.23 -8.45 -4.28
C PRO A 342 21.58 -9.80 -3.62
N LYS A 343 20.66 -10.37 -2.84
CA LYS A 343 20.83 -11.67 -2.16
C LYS A 343 20.56 -12.87 -3.09
N LEU A 344 19.77 -12.67 -4.15
CA LEU A 344 19.45 -13.70 -5.15
C LEU A 344 20.03 -13.31 -6.52
N ASN A 345 20.48 -14.29 -7.29
CA ASN A 345 20.67 -14.08 -8.73
C ASN A 345 19.31 -14.20 -9.46
N VAL A 346 19.20 -13.61 -10.67
CA VAL A 346 17.93 -13.53 -11.43
C VAL A 346 17.27 -14.90 -11.61
N ALA A 347 18.05 -15.92 -11.96
CA ALA A 347 17.52 -17.26 -12.20
C ALA A 347 16.99 -17.90 -10.90
N SER A 348 17.65 -17.66 -9.76
CA SER A 348 17.17 -18.10 -8.45
C SER A 348 15.94 -17.31 -7.98
N ALA A 349 15.85 -16.00 -8.23
CA ALA A 349 14.68 -15.18 -7.91
C ALA A 349 13.45 -15.62 -8.72
N VAL A 350 13.57 -15.75 -10.04
CA VAL A 350 12.48 -16.23 -10.91
C VAL A 350 12.12 -17.69 -10.59
N GLY A 351 13.11 -18.56 -10.36
CA GLY A 351 12.88 -19.95 -9.96
C GLY A 351 12.15 -20.06 -8.62
N LEU A 352 12.52 -19.24 -7.63
CA LEU A 352 11.83 -19.15 -6.34
C LEU A 352 10.39 -18.67 -6.51
N LEU A 353 10.18 -17.59 -7.27
CA LEU A 353 8.85 -17.03 -7.53
C LEU A 353 7.91 -18.10 -8.11
N VAL A 354 8.36 -18.85 -9.13
CA VAL A 354 7.58 -19.94 -9.74
C VAL A 354 7.32 -21.09 -8.77
N VAL A 355 8.35 -21.59 -8.08
CA VAL A 355 8.20 -22.71 -7.13
C VAL A 355 7.26 -22.35 -5.97
N VAL A 356 7.43 -21.16 -5.39
CA VAL A 356 6.59 -20.69 -4.29
C VAL A 356 5.15 -20.47 -4.76
N THR A 357 4.94 -19.87 -5.94
CA THR A 357 3.59 -19.70 -6.52
C THR A 357 2.86 -21.04 -6.65
N VAL A 358 3.54 -22.09 -7.15
CA VAL A 358 2.96 -23.44 -7.28
C VAL A 358 2.68 -24.07 -5.91
N LEU A 359 3.60 -23.93 -4.94
CA LEU A 359 3.39 -24.44 -3.58
C LEU A 359 2.23 -23.74 -2.87
N VAL A 360 2.10 -22.40 -3.03
CA VAL A 360 0.95 -21.64 -2.50
C VAL A 360 -0.34 -22.11 -3.15
N ALA A 361 -0.39 -22.30 -4.48
CA ALA A 361 -1.59 -22.73 -5.18
C ALA A 361 -2.13 -24.09 -4.66
N PHE A 362 -1.29 -25.12 -4.58
CA PHE A 362 -1.71 -26.43 -4.05
C PHE A 362 -2.06 -26.39 -2.55
N THR A 363 -1.32 -25.62 -1.75
CA THR A 363 -1.58 -25.49 -0.30
C THR A 363 -2.86 -24.69 -0.04
N ALA A 364 -3.16 -23.69 -0.88
CA ALA A 364 -4.42 -22.96 -0.87
C ALA A 364 -5.59 -23.84 -1.30
N GLU A 365 -5.43 -24.70 -2.31
CA GLU A 365 -6.46 -25.65 -2.75
C GLU A 365 -6.91 -26.54 -1.58
N TYR A 366 -5.96 -27.15 -0.86
CA TYR A 366 -6.27 -27.98 0.31
C TYR A 366 -6.79 -27.21 1.53
N LEU A 367 -6.43 -25.92 1.65
CA LEU A 367 -6.97 -25.05 2.67
C LEU A 367 -8.44 -24.70 2.39
N VAL A 368 -8.76 -24.27 1.17
CA VAL A 368 -10.12 -23.87 0.79
C VAL A 368 -11.06 -25.08 0.80
N ASP A 369 -10.60 -26.25 0.31
CA ASP A 369 -11.31 -27.54 0.41
C ASP A 369 -11.79 -27.86 1.84
N SER A 370 -11.04 -27.40 2.85
CA SER A 370 -11.34 -27.69 4.26
C SER A 370 -12.25 -26.66 4.93
N ILE A 371 -12.56 -25.52 4.29
CA ILE A 371 -13.36 -24.45 4.90
C ILE A 371 -14.76 -24.94 5.27
N ASP A 372 -15.46 -25.62 4.35
CA ASP A 372 -16.83 -26.09 4.59
C ASP A 372 -16.91 -26.94 5.86
N GLY A 373 -16.04 -27.96 5.97
CA GLY A 373 -15.98 -28.85 7.15
C GLY A 373 -15.40 -28.21 8.42
N VAL A 374 -14.70 -27.08 8.34
CA VAL A 374 -14.38 -26.25 9.52
C VAL A 374 -15.60 -25.47 10.01
N THR A 375 -16.44 -25.01 9.07
CA THR A 375 -17.65 -24.20 9.38
C THR A 375 -18.90 -25.04 9.68
N GLU A 376 -18.95 -26.31 9.28
CA GLU A 376 -20.10 -27.23 9.44
C GLU A 376 -20.60 -27.34 10.89
N GLY A 377 -19.70 -27.27 11.87
CA GLY A 377 -20.06 -27.31 13.29
C GLY A 377 -20.70 -26.03 13.85
N GLY A 378 -20.89 -24.98 13.03
CA GLY A 378 -21.51 -23.71 13.42
C GLY A 378 -20.73 -22.86 14.44
N ALA A 379 -19.54 -23.31 14.87
CA ALA A 379 -18.70 -22.60 15.84
C ALA A 379 -17.95 -21.40 15.23
N ILE A 380 -17.74 -21.40 13.92
CA ILE A 380 -17.05 -20.35 13.15
C ILE A 380 -17.78 -20.20 11.81
N SER A 381 -18.09 -18.97 11.42
CA SER A 381 -18.76 -18.64 10.14
C SER A 381 -17.76 -18.51 8.98
N LYS A 382 -18.22 -18.63 7.73
CA LYS A 382 -17.37 -18.46 6.54
C LYS A 382 -16.82 -17.03 6.43
N GLU A 383 -17.60 -16.08 6.91
CA GLU A 383 -17.34 -14.66 7.07
C GLU A 383 -16.19 -14.46 8.06
N PHE A 384 -16.20 -15.13 9.23
CA PHE A 384 -15.07 -15.06 10.17
C PHE A 384 -13.80 -15.68 9.58
N VAL A 385 -13.91 -16.83 8.89
CA VAL A 385 -12.75 -17.44 8.20
C VAL A 385 -12.18 -16.47 7.16
N GLY A 386 -13.03 -15.93 6.30
CA GLY A 386 -12.66 -14.96 5.27
C GLY A 386 -12.08 -13.68 5.86
N LEU A 387 -12.85 -12.95 6.67
CA LEU A 387 -12.54 -11.59 7.10
C LEU A 387 -11.46 -11.49 8.19
N ILE A 388 -11.30 -12.51 9.03
CA ILE A 388 -10.30 -12.51 10.11
C ILE A 388 -9.14 -13.46 9.81
N LEU A 389 -9.40 -14.72 9.46
CA LEU A 389 -8.32 -15.72 9.43
C LEU A 389 -7.43 -15.62 8.18
N LEU A 390 -8.00 -15.59 6.97
CA LEU A 390 -7.20 -15.60 5.73
C LEU A 390 -6.26 -14.36 5.56
N PRO A 391 -6.71 -13.12 5.84
CA PRO A 391 -5.88 -11.91 5.82
C PRO A 391 -4.61 -12.00 6.66
N ILE A 392 -4.71 -12.60 7.85
CA ILE A 392 -3.57 -12.72 8.76
C ILE A 392 -2.47 -13.57 8.14
N VAL A 393 -2.81 -14.57 7.30
CA VAL A 393 -1.85 -15.49 6.69
C VAL A 393 -1.18 -14.92 5.46
N GLY A 394 -1.96 -14.34 4.54
CA GLY A 394 -1.40 -13.72 3.34
C GLY A 394 -0.45 -12.59 3.70
N ASN A 395 -0.96 -11.64 4.48
CA ASN A 395 -0.25 -10.42 4.82
C ASN A 395 0.79 -10.61 5.95
N ALA A 396 0.88 -11.78 6.61
CA ALA A 396 1.80 -12.04 7.75
C ALA A 396 3.25 -11.58 7.50
N ALA A 397 3.72 -11.79 6.27
CA ALA A 397 5.06 -11.40 5.83
C ALA A 397 5.25 -9.87 5.79
N GLU A 398 4.23 -9.16 5.31
CA GLU A 398 4.17 -7.70 5.25
C GLU A 398 4.05 -7.11 6.67
N HIS A 399 3.18 -7.69 7.51
CA HIS A 399 2.99 -7.29 8.91
C HIS A 399 4.33 -7.21 9.66
N VAL A 400 5.12 -8.29 9.64
CA VAL A 400 6.43 -8.36 10.31
C VAL A 400 7.41 -7.35 9.72
N THR A 401 7.35 -7.13 8.40
CA THR A 401 8.26 -6.22 7.71
C THR A 401 7.96 -4.76 8.08
N ALA A 402 6.69 -4.33 8.01
CA ALA A 402 6.23 -3.00 8.40
C ALA A 402 6.54 -2.69 9.87
N VAL A 403 6.24 -3.61 10.79
CA VAL A 403 6.55 -3.45 12.22
C VAL A 403 8.06 -3.31 12.47
N THR A 404 8.88 -4.11 11.78
CA THR A 404 10.35 -4.04 11.88
C THR A 404 10.91 -2.71 11.35
N VAL A 405 10.26 -2.12 10.36
CA VAL A 405 10.62 -0.83 9.77
C VAL A 405 10.19 0.33 10.69
N SER A 406 8.99 0.28 11.27
CA SER A 406 8.49 1.28 12.23
C SER A 406 9.39 1.42 13.47
N VAL A 407 9.85 0.30 14.05
CA VAL A 407 10.79 0.27 15.20
C VAL A 407 12.16 0.89 14.86
N LYS A 408 12.50 1.03 13.57
CA LYS A 408 13.70 1.71 13.07
C LYS A 408 13.50 3.20 12.76
N ASP A 409 12.37 3.78 13.16
CA ASP A 409 12.02 5.18 12.92
C ASP A 409 11.78 5.53 11.44
N LYS A 410 11.30 4.54 10.67
CA LYS A 410 10.90 4.70 9.27
C LYS A 410 9.39 4.54 9.12
N LEU A 411 8.65 5.36 9.84
CA LEU A 411 7.21 5.19 9.95
C LEU A 411 6.49 5.43 8.61
N ASP A 412 6.98 6.37 7.79
CA ASP A 412 6.53 6.60 6.41
C ASP A 412 6.46 5.32 5.57
N LEU A 413 7.55 4.56 5.51
CA LEU A 413 7.61 3.29 4.78
C LEU A 413 6.65 2.24 5.36
N SER A 414 6.41 2.27 6.67
CA SER A 414 5.48 1.34 7.34
C SER A 414 4.02 1.66 6.99
N ILE A 415 3.67 2.95 6.96
CA ILE A 415 2.36 3.46 6.50
C ILE A 415 2.19 3.18 5.01
N ALA A 416 3.23 3.41 4.20
CA ALA A 416 3.21 3.16 2.76
C ALA A 416 2.97 1.68 2.43
N VAL A 417 3.56 0.74 3.19
CA VAL A 417 3.26 -0.70 3.07
C VAL A 417 1.79 -0.97 3.40
N ALA A 418 1.31 -0.58 4.59
CA ALA A 418 -0.04 -0.90 5.04
C ALA A 418 -1.16 -0.23 4.21
N VAL A 419 -1.09 1.09 4.02
CA VAL A 419 -2.08 1.86 3.27
C VAL A 419 -1.94 1.61 1.76
N GLY A 420 -0.71 1.45 1.25
CA GLY A 420 -0.47 1.14 -0.16
C GLY A 420 -1.00 -0.24 -0.57
N SER A 421 -0.77 -1.27 0.23
CA SER A 421 -1.36 -2.61 0.06
C SER A 421 -2.90 -2.51 0.09
N SER A 422 -3.48 -1.76 1.03
CA SER A 422 -4.93 -1.49 1.09
C SER A 422 -5.50 -0.82 -0.17
N ILE A 423 -4.80 0.17 -0.74
CA ILE A 423 -5.19 0.84 -2.00
C ILE A 423 -5.14 -0.16 -3.17
N GLN A 424 -4.10 -0.99 -3.23
CA GLN A 424 -3.95 -2.02 -4.26
C GLN A 424 -5.06 -3.08 -4.16
N ILE A 425 -5.43 -3.51 -2.95
CA ILE A 425 -6.54 -4.45 -2.77
C ILE A 425 -7.86 -3.82 -3.27
N ALA A 426 -8.15 -2.57 -2.90
CA ALA A 426 -9.38 -1.88 -3.28
C ALA A 426 -9.49 -1.54 -4.77
N LEU A 427 -8.41 -1.03 -5.39
CA LEU A 427 -8.41 -0.55 -6.77
C LEU A 427 -7.97 -1.59 -7.80
N PHE A 428 -7.23 -2.63 -7.40
CA PHE A 428 -6.69 -3.64 -8.30
C PHE A 428 -7.19 -5.04 -7.98
N VAL A 429 -6.94 -5.58 -6.78
CA VAL A 429 -7.21 -7.01 -6.50
C VAL A 429 -8.71 -7.33 -6.54
N ILE A 430 -9.55 -6.56 -5.83
CA ILE A 430 -11.01 -6.70 -5.84
C ILE A 430 -11.59 -6.64 -7.27
N PRO A 431 -11.38 -5.57 -8.05
CA PRO A 431 -11.98 -5.47 -9.37
C PRO A 431 -11.33 -6.41 -10.41
N LEU A 432 -10.05 -6.76 -10.28
CA LEU A 432 -9.42 -7.78 -11.11
C LEU A 432 -10.08 -9.15 -10.89
N LEU A 433 -10.36 -9.52 -9.64
CA LEU A 433 -11.06 -10.77 -9.31
C LEU A 433 -12.48 -10.80 -9.88
N VAL A 434 -13.22 -9.69 -9.85
CA VAL A 434 -14.54 -9.59 -10.50
C VAL A 434 -14.43 -9.77 -12.02
N VAL A 435 -13.41 -9.20 -12.67
CA VAL A 435 -13.18 -9.39 -14.12
C VAL A 435 -12.71 -10.82 -14.44
N ILE A 436 -11.89 -11.44 -13.59
CA ILE A 436 -11.49 -12.86 -13.71
C ILE A 436 -12.71 -13.77 -13.56
N ALA A 437 -13.56 -13.53 -12.55
CA ALA A 437 -14.80 -14.27 -12.34
C ALA A 437 -15.74 -14.14 -13.55
N TRP A 438 -15.92 -12.92 -14.09
CA TRP A 438 -16.69 -12.69 -15.31
C TRP A 438 -16.14 -13.50 -16.50
N GLY A 439 -14.81 -13.52 -16.70
CA GLY A 439 -14.15 -14.32 -17.73
C GLY A 439 -14.24 -15.84 -17.53
N MET A 440 -14.31 -16.30 -16.27
CA MET A 440 -14.57 -17.69 -15.89
C MET A 440 -16.06 -18.06 -15.95
N GLY A 441 -16.94 -17.08 -16.18
CA GLY A 441 -18.38 -17.26 -16.11
C GLY A 441 -18.90 -17.56 -14.70
N LYS A 442 -18.28 -17.03 -13.65
CA LYS A 442 -18.70 -17.20 -12.24
C LYS A 442 -19.29 -15.88 -11.70
N PRO A 443 -20.37 -15.91 -10.89
CA PRO A 443 -21.12 -14.69 -10.53
C PRO A 443 -20.56 -14.00 -9.27
N LEU A 444 -19.29 -13.57 -9.30
CA LEU A 444 -18.71 -12.78 -8.22
C LEU A 444 -19.17 -11.32 -8.32
N THR A 445 -19.85 -10.83 -7.29
CA THR A 445 -20.36 -9.45 -7.21
C THR A 445 -19.53 -8.60 -6.25
N LEU A 446 -19.74 -7.28 -6.30
CA LEU A 446 -19.32 -6.32 -5.28
C LEU A 446 -20.42 -6.10 -4.22
N LEU A 447 -21.45 -6.95 -4.19
CA LEU A 447 -22.46 -6.95 -3.13
C LEU A 447 -21.88 -7.66 -1.92
N ASN A 448 -21.23 -6.89 -1.07
CA ASN A 448 -20.70 -7.35 0.20
C ASN A 448 -21.78 -7.36 1.27
N ASP A 449 -21.50 -8.05 2.38
CA ASP A 449 -22.36 -8.03 3.55
C ASP A 449 -22.53 -6.59 4.11
N PRO A 450 -23.73 -6.17 4.55
CA PRO A 450 -23.96 -4.82 5.06
C PRO A 450 -23.13 -4.49 6.31
N PHE A 451 -22.90 -5.48 7.19
CA PHE A 451 -22.09 -5.30 8.39
C PHE A 451 -20.60 -5.17 8.04
N GLU A 452 -20.09 -6.02 7.14
CA GLU A 452 -18.74 -5.88 6.58
C GLU A 452 -18.52 -4.50 5.94
N SER A 453 -19.51 -4.03 5.17
CA SER A 453 -19.48 -2.74 4.49
C SER A 453 -19.38 -1.55 5.47
N VAL A 454 -20.19 -1.57 6.54
CA VAL A 454 -20.16 -0.54 7.59
C VAL A 454 -18.84 -0.58 8.37
N VAL A 455 -18.37 -1.77 8.74
CA VAL A 455 -17.10 -1.93 9.47
C VAL A 455 -15.91 -1.45 8.64
N LEU A 456 -15.86 -1.79 7.33
CA LEU A 456 -14.83 -1.31 6.42
C LEU A 456 -14.83 0.22 6.32
N PHE A 457 -15.99 0.83 6.07
CA PHE A 457 -16.12 2.28 5.94
C PHE A 457 -15.68 3.02 7.22
N LEU A 458 -16.15 2.58 8.39
CA LEU A 458 -15.76 3.16 9.68
C LEU A 458 -14.26 3.00 9.96
N SER A 459 -13.67 1.85 9.63
CA SER A 459 -12.24 1.59 9.85
C SER A 459 -11.36 2.51 9.00
N VAL A 460 -11.75 2.74 7.74
CA VAL A 460 -11.06 3.68 6.84
C VAL A 460 -11.18 5.12 7.33
N LEU A 461 -12.34 5.54 7.84
CA LEU A 461 -12.50 6.86 8.46
C LEU A 461 -11.63 7.04 9.72
N VAL A 462 -11.58 6.02 10.59
CA VAL A 462 -10.73 6.05 11.80
C VAL A 462 -9.26 6.20 11.42
N VAL A 463 -8.77 5.40 10.48
CA VAL A 463 -7.36 5.48 10.05
C VAL A 463 -7.05 6.80 9.33
N ASN A 464 -7.97 7.32 8.52
CA ASN A 464 -7.80 8.63 7.90
C ASN A 464 -7.69 9.75 8.95
N TYR A 465 -8.44 9.66 10.06
CA TYR A 465 -8.30 10.60 11.18
C TYR A 465 -6.96 10.43 11.91
N VAL A 466 -6.60 9.21 12.31
CA VAL A 466 -5.35 8.92 13.05
C VAL A 466 -4.09 9.28 12.24
N VAL A 467 -4.14 9.18 10.91
CA VAL A 467 -2.99 9.49 10.04
C VAL A 467 -2.88 10.99 9.68
N SER A 468 -3.92 11.79 9.98
CA SER A 468 -4.04 13.17 9.46
C SER A 468 -3.11 14.21 10.10
N ASP A 469 -2.62 13.99 11.33
CA ASP A 469 -1.80 14.95 12.06
C ASP A 469 -0.28 14.78 11.85
N GLY A 470 0.14 13.73 11.13
CA GLY A 470 1.55 13.44 10.85
C GLY A 470 2.32 12.82 12.01
N LYS A 471 1.66 12.39 13.08
CA LYS A 471 2.30 11.82 14.28
C LYS A 471 1.64 10.52 14.69
N SER A 472 2.37 9.71 15.45
CA SER A 472 1.80 8.54 16.11
C SER A 472 2.43 8.29 17.47
N ASN A 473 1.69 7.59 18.33
CA ASN A 473 2.17 7.08 19.61
C ASN A 473 1.66 5.66 19.88
N TRP A 474 2.18 5.04 20.94
CA TRP A 474 1.81 3.66 21.28
C TRP A 474 0.32 3.49 21.63
N LEU A 475 -0.36 4.54 22.11
CA LEU A 475 -1.75 4.47 22.54
C LEU A 475 -2.69 4.40 21.34
N GLU A 476 -2.46 5.20 20.28
CA GLU A 476 -3.17 5.03 19.01
C GLU A 476 -2.97 3.62 18.43
N GLY A 477 -1.73 3.13 18.45
CA GLY A 477 -1.43 1.76 18.02
C GLY A 477 -2.21 0.71 18.78
N PHE A 478 -2.24 0.82 20.10
CA PHE A 478 -3.03 -0.04 20.98
C PHE A 478 -4.54 0.05 20.70
N VAL A 479 -5.08 1.26 20.49
CA VAL A 479 -6.50 1.47 20.19
C VAL A 479 -6.87 0.86 18.84
N LEU A 480 -6.06 1.01 17.79
CA LEU A 480 -6.29 0.38 16.48
C LEU A 480 -6.27 -1.16 16.59
N MET A 481 -5.32 -1.73 17.34
CA MET A 481 -5.28 -3.17 17.61
C MET A 481 -6.52 -3.65 18.38
N MET A 482 -6.96 -2.92 19.41
CA MET A 482 -8.16 -3.28 20.17
C MET A 482 -9.43 -3.13 19.32
N LEU A 483 -9.50 -2.16 18.41
CA LEU A 483 -10.62 -2.02 17.47
C LEU A 483 -10.70 -3.23 16.53
N TYR A 484 -9.56 -3.71 16.01
CA TYR A 484 -9.52 -4.95 15.22
C TYR A 484 -9.99 -6.17 16.03
N VAL A 485 -9.59 -6.28 17.31
CA VAL A 485 -10.06 -7.35 18.21
C VAL A 485 -11.57 -7.26 18.48
N ILE A 486 -12.12 -6.05 18.67
CA ILE A 486 -13.58 -5.83 18.83
C ILE A 486 -14.32 -6.26 17.57
N ILE A 487 -13.79 -5.94 16.38
CA ILE A 487 -14.34 -6.41 15.09
C ILE A 487 -14.30 -7.94 15.02
N ALA A 488 -13.17 -8.58 15.33
CA ALA A 488 -13.05 -10.04 15.34
C ALA A 488 -14.06 -10.70 16.29
N VAL A 489 -14.21 -10.19 17.52
CA VAL A 489 -15.20 -10.69 18.49
C VAL A 489 -16.63 -10.46 17.99
N SER A 490 -16.89 -9.36 17.28
CA SER A 490 -18.22 -9.10 16.70
C SER A 490 -18.54 -10.10 15.58
N PHE A 491 -17.58 -10.37 14.68
CA PHE A 491 -17.73 -11.37 13.61
C PHE A 491 -17.80 -12.82 14.12
N TRP A 492 -17.22 -13.12 15.30
CA TRP A 492 -17.36 -14.43 15.95
C TRP A 492 -18.82 -14.75 16.31
N TYR A 493 -19.61 -13.74 16.68
CA TYR A 493 -21.04 -13.87 16.98
C TYR A 493 -21.94 -13.49 15.78
N TYR A 494 -21.36 -13.12 14.64
CA TYR A 494 -22.12 -12.74 13.46
C TYR A 494 -22.52 -13.99 12.65
N PRO A 495 -23.83 -14.24 12.45
CA PRO A 495 -24.30 -15.45 11.76
C PRO A 495 -24.06 -15.42 10.24
N GLY A 496 -23.56 -14.31 9.69
CA GLY A 496 -23.55 -14.04 8.26
C GLY A 496 -24.89 -13.49 7.78
N SER A 497 -24.87 -12.60 6.79
CA SER A 497 -26.02 -12.41 5.91
C SER A 497 -25.71 -13.00 4.54
N ASN A 498 -26.75 -13.32 3.77
CA ASN A 498 -26.59 -13.75 2.38
C ASN A 498 -27.44 -12.86 1.48
N PRO A 499 -27.02 -11.61 1.21
CA PRO A 499 -27.79 -10.68 0.38
C PRO A 499 -28.11 -11.26 -1.00
N LEU A 500 -27.27 -12.17 -1.50
CA LEU A 500 -27.43 -12.86 -2.77
C LEU A 500 -28.49 -13.99 -2.74
N ALA A 501 -28.80 -14.56 -1.57
CA ALA A 501 -29.93 -15.49 -1.42
C ALA A 501 -31.27 -14.75 -1.26
N ASP A 502 -31.26 -13.60 -0.59
CA ASP A 502 -32.45 -12.75 -0.41
C ASP A 502 -32.99 -12.23 -1.76
N LEU A 503 -32.11 -12.13 -2.77
CA LEU A 503 -32.41 -11.69 -4.15
C LEU A 503 -33.16 -12.73 -5.02
N GLY A 504 -33.50 -13.91 -4.49
CA GLY A 504 -34.47 -14.86 -5.08
C GLY A 504 -34.16 -15.45 -6.47
N SER A 505 -33.04 -15.06 -7.08
CA SER A 505 -32.69 -15.34 -8.47
C SER A 505 -31.58 -16.39 -8.54
N SER A 506 -31.93 -17.59 -9.02
CA SER A 506 -30.99 -18.71 -9.20
C SER A 506 -30.06 -18.48 -10.40
N ILE A 507 -29.16 -17.51 -10.26
CA ILE A 507 -28.10 -17.23 -11.23
C ILE A 507 -27.07 -18.37 -11.13
N ASN A 508 -27.26 -19.39 -11.97
CA ASN A 508 -26.33 -20.49 -12.14
C ASN A 508 -25.42 -20.20 -13.33
N LEU A 509 -24.22 -19.69 -13.03
CA LEU A 509 -23.21 -19.33 -14.02
C LEU A 509 -21.92 -20.12 -13.73
N GLY A 510 -21.40 -20.83 -14.73
CA GLY A 510 -20.11 -21.52 -14.65
C GLY A 510 -20.05 -22.68 -13.65
N GLY A 511 -21.20 -23.28 -13.31
CA GLY A 511 -21.30 -24.33 -12.31
C GLY A 511 -21.25 -23.83 -10.86
N CYS A 512 -21.09 -22.52 -10.63
CA CYS A 512 -21.44 -21.94 -9.35
C CYS A 512 -22.93 -21.55 -9.39
N SER A 513 -23.72 -22.23 -8.57
CA SER A 513 -25.02 -21.72 -8.17
C SER A 513 -24.81 -20.61 -7.14
N LEU A 514 -25.49 -19.47 -7.30
CA LEU A 514 -25.75 -18.55 -6.19
C LEU A 514 -26.80 -19.19 -5.26
N GLU A 515 -26.44 -20.31 -4.65
CA GLU A 515 -27.38 -21.13 -3.90
C GLU A 515 -27.62 -20.54 -2.50
N ALA A 516 -28.89 -20.46 -2.15
CA ALA A 516 -29.33 -20.19 -0.80
C ALA A 516 -28.98 -21.40 0.09
N ALA A 517 -27.75 -21.41 0.62
CA ALA A 517 -27.42 -22.20 1.80
C ALA A 517 -28.23 -21.63 2.98
N GLY A 518 -29.35 -22.28 3.28
CA GLY A 518 -30.22 -22.01 4.42
C GLY A 518 -29.94 -22.89 5.63
#